data_AF-A0A1I7Z414-F1
#
_entry.id   AF-A0A1I7Z414-F1
#
_cell.length_a   1.000
_cell.length_b   1.000
_cell.length_c   1.000
_cell.angle_alpha   90.00
_cell.angle_beta   90.00
_cell.angle_gamma   90.00
#
_symmetry.space_group_name_H-M   'P 1'
#
loop_
_entity.id
_entity.type
_entity.pdbx_description
1 polymer ?
#
loop_
_entity_poly.entity_id
_entity_poly.type
_entity_poly.pdbx_seq_one_letter_code
_entity_poly.pdbx_strand_id
1 'polypeptide(L)'
;MYCDEDIEFDEALEPRDPKEFVIADLTTSLKTISFDIWRDYDKDELRTMKSLMEEGKLQEDHAAQLLFMYFFPKFHRMLAHLLSAKHHKKADIAEWYIYWKSRIPEVLLTRIDVKDQLLTALRSMHTFLLNSKKKPAPRPIPSKREVPVPTPDLRRMSIAKWIEILAAQHDIAFAPIAGKRFESHQLYRIGDEKVYFLDKVVYMYDGSAKKYSPTSPSTLINRCL
;
A
#
# COMPACT_ATOMS: atom_id res chain seq x y z
N MET A 1 47.14 10.64 -58.95
CA MET A 1 45.77 10.67 -58.40
C MET A 1 45.52 9.24 -57.93
N TYR A 2 45.88 8.89 -56.68
CA TYR A 2 45.00 8.91 -55.48
C TYR A 2 43.67 8.20 -55.79
N CYS A 3 43.26 7.09 -55.18
CA CYS A 3 43.81 6.15 -54.20
C CYS A 3 43.06 4.83 -54.43
N ASP A 4 43.74 3.69 -54.42
CA ASP A 4 43.13 2.40 -54.11
C ASP A 4 42.66 2.49 -52.65
N GLU A 5 41.35 2.62 -52.45
CA GLU A 5 40.76 2.31 -51.15
C GLU A 5 40.53 0.80 -51.13
N ASP A 6 41.52 0.10 -50.58
CA ASP A 6 41.34 -1.21 -49.99
C ASP A 6 40.17 -1.11 -49.00
N ILE A 7 38.98 -1.54 -49.42
CA ILE A 7 37.89 -1.82 -48.49
C ILE A 7 38.31 -3.09 -47.76
N GLU A 8 38.99 -2.87 -46.64
CA GLU A 8 39.36 -3.86 -45.65
C GLU A 8 38.07 -4.46 -45.07
N PHE A 9 37.50 -5.42 -45.79
CA PHE A 9 36.34 -6.21 -45.38
C PHE A 9 36.81 -7.33 -44.44
N ASP A 10 37.54 -6.93 -43.40
CA ASP A 10 38.03 -7.81 -42.33
C ASP A 10 37.62 -7.22 -40.97
N GLU A 11 36.40 -6.65 -40.90
CA GLU A 11 35.67 -6.66 -39.63
C GLU A 11 35.14 -8.07 -39.45
N ALA A 12 36.07 -8.97 -39.11
CA ALA A 12 35.81 -10.28 -38.60
C ALA A 12 34.61 -10.18 -37.66
N LEU A 13 33.52 -10.85 -38.03
CA LEU A 13 32.48 -11.24 -37.08
C LEU A 13 33.18 -12.08 -36.03
N GLU A 14 33.77 -11.43 -35.02
CA GLU A 14 34.32 -12.11 -33.87
C GLU A 14 33.23 -13.07 -33.40
N PRO A 15 33.57 -14.36 -33.17
CA PRO A 15 32.60 -15.33 -32.72
C PRO A 15 32.05 -14.84 -31.38
N ARG A 16 30.87 -14.19 -31.44
CA ARG A 16 30.15 -13.68 -30.27
C ARG A 16 30.19 -14.77 -29.20
N ASP A 17 30.79 -14.44 -28.06
CA ASP A 17 31.03 -15.42 -27.00
C ASP A 17 29.69 -16.12 -26.70
N PRO A 18 29.61 -17.46 -26.77
CA PRO A 18 28.38 -18.18 -26.49
C PRO A 18 27.78 -17.85 -25.11
N LYS A 19 28.59 -17.34 -24.17
CA LYS A 19 28.10 -16.81 -22.88
C LYS A 19 27.28 -15.53 -23.02
N GLU A 20 27.61 -14.63 -23.95
CA GLU A 20 26.83 -13.41 -24.19
C GLU A 20 25.44 -13.74 -24.74
N PHE A 21 25.33 -14.74 -25.62
CA PHE A 21 24.05 -15.16 -26.17
C PHE A 21 23.11 -15.68 -25.07
N VAL A 22 23.66 -16.46 -24.15
CA VAL A 22 22.92 -17.04 -23.02
C VAL A 22 22.48 -15.97 -22.02
N ILE A 23 23.33 -14.96 -21.74
CA ILE A 23 22.96 -13.83 -20.88
C ILE A 23 21.92 -12.93 -21.57
N ALA A 24 22.01 -12.73 -22.88
CA ALA A 24 21.04 -11.98 -23.68
C ALA A 24 19.66 -12.65 -23.68
N ASP A 25 19.62 -13.98 -23.78
CA ASP A 25 18.38 -14.76 -23.68
C ASP A 25 17.77 -14.66 -22.27
N LEU A 26 18.59 -14.81 -21.22
CA LEU A 26 18.16 -14.63 -19.83
C LEU A 26 17.62 -13.22 -19.58
N THR A 27 18.30 -12.18 -20.05
CA THR A 27 17.82 -10.79 -19.90
C THR A 27 16.53 -10.55 -20.66
N THR A 28 16.38 -11.13 -21.85
CA THR A 28 15.14 -11.05 -22.62
C THR A 28 13.99 -11.74 -21.88
N SER A 29 14.22 -12.95 -21.35
CA SER A 29 13.26 -13.67 -20.52
C SER A 29 12.82 -12.85 -19.30
N LEU A 30 13.76 -12.28 -18.54
CA LEU A 30 13.46 -11.39 -17.40
C LEU A 30 12.74 -10.09 -17.81
N LYS A 31 13.02 -9.57 -19.01
CA LYS A 31 12.31 -8.40 -19.57
C LYS A 31 10.89 -8.73 -20.03
N THR A 32 10.60 -9.97 -20.40
CA THR A 32 9.24 -10.39 -20.80
C THR A 32 8.46 -11.09 -19.69
N ILE A 33 9.09 -11.29 -18.52
CA ILE A 33 8.51 -11.95 -17.36
C ILE A 33 7.15 -11.35 -17.00
N SER A 34 6.16 -12.22 -16.80
CA SER A 34 4.78 -11.84 -16.55
C SER A 34 4.35 -12.25 -15.15
N PHE A 35 3.96 -11.28 -14.33
CA PHE A 35 3.56 -11.50 -12.94
C PHE A 35 2.04 -11.70 -12.74
N ASP A 36 1.29 -11.94 -13.81
CA ASP A 36 -0.17 -12.08 -13.78
C ASP A 36 -0.62 -13.29 -12.95
N ILE A 37 -1.53 -13.09 -11.98
CA ILE A 37 -2.10 -14.16 -11.12
C ILE A 37 -2.86 -15.24 -11.93
N TRP A 38 -3.37 -14.88 -13.10
CA TRP A 38 -4.25 -15.71 -13.93
C TRP A 38 -3.52 -16.47 -15.06
N ARG A 39 -2.20 -16.30 -15.17
CA ARG A 39 -1.40 -16.93 -16.22
C ARG A 39 -0.82 -18.25 -15.70
N ASP A 40 -0.73 -19.22 -16.59
CA ASP A 40 -0.24 -20.57 -16.30
C ASP A 40 1.14 -20.51 -15.62
N TYR A 41 1.22 -21.03 -14.40
CA TYR A 41 2.42 -21.09 -13.56
C TYR A 41 3.50 -22.06 -14.10
N ASP A 42 3.32 -22.55 -15.32
CA ASP A 42 4.17 -23.55 -15.98
C ASP A 42 5.44 -22.93 -16.58
N LYS A 43 5.42 -21.62 -16.88
CA LYS A 43 6.62 -20.90 -17.33
C LYS A 43 7.51 -20.57 -16.15
N ASP A 44 8.45 -21.46 -15.86
CA ASP A 44 9.53 -21.21 -14.91
C ASP A 44 10.58 -20.28 -15.54
N GLU A 45 10.28 -18.98 -15.59
CA GLU A 45 11.10 -17.96 -16.26
C GLU A 45 12.47 -17.76 -15.56
N LEU A 46 12.60 -18.21 -14.31
CA LEU A 46 13.86 -18.22 -13.55
C LEU A 46 14.62 -19.55 -13.66
N ARG A 47 14.06 -20.58 -14.33
CA ARG A 47 14.73 -21.87 -14.56
C ARG A 47 16.07 -21.71 -15.25
N THR A 48 16.10 -20.90 -16.32
CA THR A 48 17.33 -20.65 -17.08
C THR A 48 18.39 -20.02 -16.18
N MET A 49 18.01 -19.04 -15.36
CA MET A 49 18.92 -18.42 -14.39
C MET A 49 19.48 -19.45 -13.41
N LYS A 50 18.62 -20.31 -12.87
CA LYS A 50 19.01 -21.36 -11.92
C LYS A 50 20.01 -22.35 -12.54
N SER A 51 19.72 -22.87 -13.74
CA SER A 51 20.61 -23.79 -14.47
C SER A 51 21.99 -23.16 -14.70
N LEU A 52 22.02 -21.88 -15.12
CA LEU A 52 23.27 -21.18 -15.39
C LEU A 52 24.11 -20.93 -14.15
N MET A 53 23.48 -20.75 -12.99
CA MET A 53 24.17 -20.64 -11.71
C MET A 53 24.73 -21.99 -11.27
N GLU A 54 23.96 -23.08 -11.40
CA GLU A 54 24.39 -24.45 -11.08
C GLU A 54 25.56 -24.91 -11.98
N GLU A 55 25.55 -24.51 -13.25
CA GLU A 55 26.63 -24.76 -14.20
C GLU A 55 27.87 -23.85 -13.98
N GLY A 56 27.82 -22.91 -13.05
CA GLY A 56 28.89 -21.94 -12.78
C GLY A 56 29.12 -20.91 -13.90
N LYS A 57 28.20 -20.83 -14.87
CA LYS A 57 28.26 -19.90 -16.01
C LYS A 57 27.77 -18.50 -15.65
N LEU A 58 26.99 -18.37 -14.58
CA LEU A 58 26.47 -17.11 -14.07
C LEU A 58 26.91 -16.92 -12.61
N GLN A 59 27.69 -15.86 -12.36
CA GLN A 59 28.08 -15.50 -11.00
C GLN A 59 26.87 -15.00 -10.20
N GLU A 60 26.89 -15.28 -8.90
CA GLU A 60 25.85 -14.90 -7.96
C GLU A 60 25.58 -13.39 -7.96
N ASP A 61 26.63 -12.57 -8.06
CA ASP A 61 26.51 -11.11 -8.12
C ASP A 61 25.82 -10.61 -9.38
N HIS A 62 26.17 -11.20 -10.53
CA HIS A 62 25.54 -10.84 -11.79
C HIS A 62 24.08 -11.28 -11.83
N ALA A 63 23.77 -12.49 -11.33
CA ALA A 63 22.40 -12.97 -11.20
C ALA A 63 21.56 -12.06 -10.28
N ALA A 64 22.13 -11.62 -9.15
CA ALA A 64 21.47 -10.68 -8.25
C ALA A 64 21.19 -9.34 -8.94
N GLN A 65 22.18 -8.77 -9.65
CA GLN A 65 22.00 -7.51 -10.40
C GLN A 65 20.88 -7.61 -11.43
N LEU A 66 20.79 -8.72 -12.17
CA LEU A 66 19.71 -8.95 -13.13
C LEU A 66 18.34 -8.99 -12.45
N LEU A 67 18.23 -9.60 -11.27
CA LEU A 67 17.01 -9.56 -10.47
C LEU A 67 16.66 -8.13 -10.03
N PHE A 68 17.64 -7.35 -9.57
CA PHE A 68 17.42 -5.96 -9.17
C PHE A 68 16.98 -5.07 -10.33
N MET A 69 17.51 -5.29 -11.53
CA MET A 69 17.18 -4.48 -12.70
C MET A 69 15.83 -4.82 -13.32
N TYR A 70 15.50 -6.12 -13.43
CA TYR A 70 14.39 -6.55 -14.28
C TYR A 70 13.27 -7.26 -13.51
N PHE A 71 13.59 -7.99 -12.45
CA PHE A 71 12.61 -8.76 -11.68
C PHE A 71 11.94 -7.92 -10.61
N PHE A 72 12.70 -7.37 -9.66
CA PHE A 72 12.15 -6.69 -8.48
C PHE A 72 11.28 -5.47 -8.82
N PRO A 73 11.66 -4.55 -9.73
CA PRO A 73 10.84 -3.40 -10.06
C PRO A 73 9.44 -3.79 -10.55
N LYS A 74 9.35 -4.85 -11.35
CA LYS A 74 8.08 -5.38 -11.84
C LYS A 74 7.32 -6.18 -10.79
N PHE A 75 8.02 -6.99 -10.01
CA PHE A 75 7.47 -7.74 -8.89
C PHE A 75 6.77 -6.80 -7.89
N HIS A 76 7.45 -5.73 -7.47
CA HIS A 76 6.90 -4.72 -6.58
C HIS A 76 5.74 -3.95 -7.22
N ARG A 77 5.84 -3.58 -8.50
CA ARG A 77 4.76 -2.90 -9.23
C ARG A 77 3.51 -3.77 -9.32
N MET A 78 3.66 -5.06 -9.63
CA MET A 78 2.55 -5.99 -9.67
C MET A 78 1.96 -6.19 -8.27
N LEU A 79 2.80 -6.43 -7.25
CA LEU A 79 2.32 -6.55 -5.87
C LEU A 79 1.54 -5.29 -5.43
N ALA A 80 2.03 -4.09 -5.72
CA ALA A 80 1.32 -2.85 -5.44
C ALA A 80 -0.02 -2.76 -6.17
N HIS A 81 -0.06 -3.19 -7.44
CA HIS A 81 -1.30 -3.28 -8.21
C HIS A 81 -2.29 -4.27 -7.59
N LEU A 82 -1.85 -5.47 -7.24
CA LEU A 82 -2.64 -6.53 -6.61
C LEU A 82 -3.19 -6.09 -5.26
N LEU A 83 -2.39 -5.39 -4.46
CA LEU A 83 -2.84 -4.79 -3.20
C LEU A 83 -3.84 -3.66 -3.47
N SER A 84 -3.66 -2.84 -4.49
CA SER A 84 -4.61 -1.75 -4.81
C SER A 84 -5.97 -2.23 -5.33
N ALA A 85 -6.01 -3.39 -5.98
CA ALA A 85 -7.21 -3.93 -6.60
C ALA A 85 -8.17 -4.49 -5.55
N LYS A 86 -9.40 -3.95 -5.50
CA LYS A 86 -10.44 -4.31 -4.51
C LYS A 86 -10.97 -5.74 -4.62
N HIS A 87 -10.67 -6.46 -5.71
CA HIS A 87 -11.34 -7.70 -6.06
C HIS A 87 -10.52 -8.97 -5.77
N HIS A 88 -9.23 -8.85 -5.41
CA HIS A 88 -8.39 -10.02 -5.14
C HIS A 88 -8.47 -10.43 -3.67
N LYS A 89 -8.57 -11.74 -3.41
CA LYS A 89 -8.55 -12.25 -2.04
C LYS A 89 -7.12 -12.19 -1.51
N LYS A 90 -7.01 -11.98 -0.20
CA LYS A 90 -5.71 -11.92 0.49
C LYS A 90 -4.93 -13.23 0.40
N ALA A 91 -5.64 -14.36 0.31
CA ALA A 91 -5.04 -15.68 0.14
C ALA A 91 -4.33 -15.81 -1.21
N ASP A 92 -5.00 -15.41 -2.31
CA ASP A 92 -4.46 -15.44 -3.67
C ASP A 92 -3.15 -14.63 -3.79
N ILE A 93 -3.09 -13.47 -3.14
CA ILE A 93 -1.88 -12.62 -3.13
C ILE A 93 -0.73 -13.28 -2.35
N ALA A 94 -1.04 -13.96 -1.24
CA ALA A 94 -0.05 -14.66 -0.44
C ALA A 94 0.51 -15.89 -1.18
N GLU A 95 -0.34 -16.66 -1.86
CA GLU A 95 0.07 -17.78 -2.71
C GLU A 95 0.94 -17.31 -3.87
N TRP A 96 0.56 -16.22 -4.54
CA TRP A 96 1.37 -15.59 -5.57
C TRP A 96 2.75 -15.19 -5.05
N TYR A 97 2.83 -14.56 -3.86
CA TYR A 97 4.10 -14.16 -3.26
C TYR A 97 4.98 -15.38 -2.95
N ILE A 98 4.41 -16.45 -2.38
CA ILE A 98 5.14 -17.69 -2.07
C ILE A 98 5.64 -18.36 -3.34
N TYR A 99 4.80 -18.40 -4.39
CA TYR A 99 5.18 -18.94 -5.69
C TYR A 99 6.42 -18.22 -6.23
N TRP A 100 6.37 -16.90 -6.36
CA TRP A 100 7.49 -16.13 -6.90
C TRP A 100 8.75 -16.19 -6.03
N LYS A 101 8.60 -16.22 -4.70
CA LYS A 101 9.73 -16.40 -3.79
C LYS A 101 10.40 -17.77 -3.98
N SER A 102 9.63 -18.83 -4.20
CA SER A 102 10.15 -20.19 -4.39
C SER A 102 10.93 -20.38 -5.71
N ARG A 103 10.70 -19.51 -6.70
CA ARG A 103 11.42 -19.52 -7.98
C ARG A 103 12.79 -18.84 -7.93
N ILE A 104 13.08 -18.05 -6.89
CA ILE A 104 14.38 -17.41 -6.70
C ILE A 104 15.38 -18.48 -6.17
N PRO A 105 16.57 -18.63 -6.77
CA PRO A 105 17.60 -19.55 -6.28
C PRO A 105 17.94 -19.32 -4.80
N GLU A 106 18.10 -20.40 -4.03
CA GLU A 106 18.37 -20.35 -2.58
C GLU A 106 19.64 -19.57 -2.21
N VAL A 107 20.65 -19.64 -3.08
CA VAL A 107 21.90 -18.89 -2.96
C VAL A 107 21.63 -17.38 -2.94
N LEU A 108 20.75 -16.91 -3.84
CA LEU A 108 20.34 -15.51 -3.88
C LEU A 108 19.41 -15.14 -2.72
N LEU A 109 18.55 -16.07 -2.28
CA LEU A 109 17.72 -15.87 -1.09
C LEU A 109 18.53 -15.73 0.20
N THR A 110 19.79 -16.16 0.23
CA THR A 110 20.66 -16.04 1.39
C THR A 110 21.24 -14.63 1.53
N ARG A 111 21.38 -13.91 0.42
CA ARG A 111 21.93 -12.56 0.38
C ARG A 111 21.03 -11.54 1.09
N ILE A 112 21.64 -10.60 1.79
CA ILE A 112 20.94 -9.58 2.59
C ILE A 112 20.16 -8.60 1.69
N ASP A 113 20.74 -8.20 0.57
CA ASP A 113 20.14 -7.27 -0.40
C ASP A 113 18.84 -7.82 -1.02
N VAL A 114 18.84 -9.09 -1.42
CA VAL A 114 17.67 -9.81 -1.95
C VAL A 114 16.61 -9.98 -0.87
N LYS A 115 17.02 -10.34 0.36
CA LYS A 115 16.11 -10.43 1.51
C LYS A 115 15.44 -9.10 1.79
N ASP A 116 16.15 -7.98 1.70
CA ASP A 116 15.60 -6.65 1.95
C ASP A 116 14.50 -6.27 0.94
N GLN A 117 14.64 -6.65 -0.33
CA GLN A 117 13.56 -6.44 -1.33
C GLN A 117 12.32 -7.26 -0.98
N LEU A 118 12.50 -8.54 -0.65
CA LEU A 118 11.40 -9.42 -0.24
C LEU A 118 10.73 -8.94 1.05
N LEU A 119 11.50 -8.47 2.02
CA LEU A 119 10.98 -7.87 3.26
C LEU A 119 10.24 -6.56 2.96
N THR A 120 10.71 -5.75 2.02
CA THR A 120 10.03 -4.52 1.57
C THR A 120 8.69 -4.84 0.92
N ALA A 121 8.62 -5.92 0.12
CA ALA A 121 7.37 -6.42 -0.45
C ALA A 121 6.40 -6.91 0.63
N LEU A 122 6.89 -7.70 1.59
CA LEU A 122 6.11 -8.16 2.74
C LEU A 122 5.59 -6.99 3.59
N ARG A 123 6.43 -6.00 3.87
CA ARG A 123 6.01 -4.77 4.58
C ARG A 123 4.89 -4.07 3.83
N SER A 124 5.00 -3.94 2.51
CA SER A 124 3.96 -3.32 1.68
C SER A 124 2.63 -4.08 1.76
N MET A 125 2.67 -5.42 1.75
CA MET A 125 1.49 -6.27 1.96
C MET A 125 0.90 -6.08 3.36
N HIS A 126 1.73 -6.14 4.42
CA HIS A 126 1.27 -5.95 5.80
C HIS A 126 0.69 -4.55 6.03
N THR A 127 1.32 -3.52 5.50
CA THR A 127 0.82 -2.14 5.56
C THR A 127 -0.53 -2.01 4.85
N PHE A 128 -0.71 -2.64 3.69
CA PHE A 128 -2.02 -2.65 3.02
C PHE A 128 -3.08 -3.40 3.83
N LEU A 129 -2.74 -4.56 4.39
CA LEU A 129 -3.64 -5.35 5.23
C LEU A 129 -4.06 -4.58 6.49
N LEU A 130 -3.15 -3.83 7.11
CA LEU A 130 -3.41 -2.99 8.28
C LEU A 130 -4.14 -1.68 7.92
N ASN A 131 -3.82 -1.06 6.78
CA ASN A 131 -4.46 0.16 6.30
C ASN A 131 -5.83 -0.07 5.66
N SER A 132 -6.19 -1.31 5.29
CA SER A 132 -7.55 -1.65 4.84
C SER A 132 -8.62 -1.43 5.91
N LYS A 133 -8.23 -1.25 7.19
CA LYS A 133 -9.11 -0.81 8.29
C LYS A 133 -9.11 0.71 8.53
N LYS A 134 -8.29 1.49 7.83
CA LYS A 134 -8.32 2.95 7.89
C LYS A 134 -9.17 3.48 6.74
N LYS A 135 -10.37 4.01 7.06
CA LYS A 135 -10.95 5.11 6.28
C LYS A 135 -9.84 6.12 5.97
N PRO A 136 -9.82 6.76 4.78
CA PRO A 136 -8.73 7.64 4.38
C PRO A 136 -8.50 8.65 5.49
N ALA A 137 -7.36 8.51 6.17
CA ALA A 137 -6.96 9.46 7.19
C ALA A 137 -6.62 10.78 6.48
N PRO A 138 -7.00 11.93 7.05
CA PRO A 138 -6.53 13.24 6.58
C PRO A 138 -4.99 13.24 6.54
N ARG A 139 -4.43 13.90 5.53
CA ARG A 139 -2.97 14.01 5.33
C ARG A 139 -2.23 14.43 6.61
N PRO A 140 -1.00 13.93 6.83
CA PRO A 140 -0.20 14.33 7.98
C PRO A 140 0.27 15.77 7.80
N ILE A 141 -0.15 16.62 8.73
CA ILE A 141 0.50 17.89 9.02
C ILE A 141 1.84 17.53 9.72
N PRO A 142 2.99 18.09 9.32
CA PRO A 142 4.25 17.87 10.02
C PRO A 142 4.20 18.44 11.45
N SER A 143 4.84 17.73 12.39
CA SER A 143 4.77 17.95 13.84
C SER A 143 5.26 19.34 14.28
N LYS A 144 4.50 19.92 15.22
CA LYS A 144 4.82 21.04 16.14
C LYS A 144 5.39 22.31 15.52
N ARG A 145 4.48 23.14 14.99
CA ARG A 145 4.42 24.56 15.35
C ARG A 145 3.01 24.85 15.79
N GLU A 146 2.83 25.50 16.93
CA GLU A 146 1.55 26.07 17.34
C GLU A 146 1.10 27.00 16.22
N VAL A 147 0.25 26.51 15.33
CA VAL A 147 -0.40 27.37 14.33
C VAL A 147 -1.63 27.92 15.03
N PRO A 148 -1.81 29.25 15.10
CA PRO A 148 -3.03 29.83 15.63
C PRO A 148 -4.20 29.22 14.86
N VAL A 149 -5.03 28.46 15.57
CA VAL A 149 -6.21 27.80 15.01
C VAL A 149 -7.01 28.88 14.27
N PRO A 150 -7.21 28.77 12.95
CA PRO A 150 -8.03 29.74 12.25
C PRO A 150 -9.41 29.63 12.87
N THR A 151 -9.84 30.71 13.52
CA THR A 151 -11.12 30.79 14.19
C THR A 151 -12.19 30.38 13.18
N PRO A 152 -12.85 29.22 13.34
CA PRO A 152 -13.81 28.75 12.36
C PRO A 152 -14.93 29.78 12.27
N ASP A 153 -15.37 30.12 11.07
CA ASP A 153 -16.56 30.95 10.89
C ASP A 153 -17.79 30.13 11.32
N LEU A 154 -18.11 30.23 12.62
CA LEU A 154 -19.17 29.50 13.32
C LEU A 154 -20.55 29.68 12.68
N ARG A 155 -20.72 30.67 11.80
CA ARG A 155 -22.01 30.98 11.17
C ARG A 155 -22.37 30.05 10.01
N ARG A 156 -21.39 29.35 9.40
CA ARG A 156 -21.59 28.51 8.20
C ARG A 156 -21.53 27.01 8.46
N MET A 157 -21.24 26.58 9.68
CA MET A 157 -20.99 25.17 10.01
C MET A 157 -22.18 24.53 10.73
N SER A 158 -22.46 23.25 10.46
CA SER A 158 -23.55 22.51 11.12
C SER A 158 -23.23 22.24 12.60
N ILE A 159 -24.26 22.20 13.45
CA ILE A 159 -24.13 21.96 14.90
C ILE A 159 -23.39 20.64 15.20
N ALA A 160 -23.65 19.62 14.37
CA ALA A 160 -22.97 18.33 14.46
C ALA A 160 -21.46 18.45 14.22
N LYS A 161 -21.06 19.29 13.26
CA LYS A 161 -19.64 19.51 12.97
C LYS A 161 -18.97 20.37 14.04
N TRP A 162 -19.70 21.32 14.63
CA TRP A 162 -19.19 22.10 15.76
C TRP A 162 -18.93 21.22 16.99
N ILE A 163 -19.87 20.31 17.29
CA ILE A 163 -19.73 19.38 18.41
C ILE A 163 -18.64 18.34 18.18
N GLU A 164 -18.43 17.89 16.94
CA GLU A 164 -17.29 17.02 16.59
C GLU A 164 -15.94 17.70 16.89
N ILE A 165 -15.78 18.97 16.49
CA ILE A 165 -14.55 19.74 16.75
C ILE A 165 -14.38 19.99 18.25
N LEU A 166 -15.45 20.36 18.94
CA LEU A 166 -15.43 20.65 20.36
C LEU A 166 -15.12 19.38 21.18
N ALA A 167 -15.72 18.24 20.84
CA ALA A 167 -15.40 16.96 21.47
C ALA A 167 -13.93 16.57 21.21
N ALA A 168 -13.43 16.77 20.00
CA ALA A 168 -12.01 16.52 19.68
C ALA A 168 -11.04 17.42 20.46
N GLN A 169 -11.42 18.69 20.71
CA GLN A 169 -10.62 19.61 21.53
C GLN A 169 -10.47 19.16 22.99
N HIS A 170 -11.45 18.41 23.49
CA HIS A 170 -11.51 17.91 24.85
C HIS A 170 -11.18 16.39 24.94
N ASP A 171 -10.64 15.80 23.87
CA ASP A 171 -10.33 14.36 23.77
C ASP A 171 -11.53 13.42 24.02
N ILE A 172 -12.76 13.89 23.75
CA ILE A 172 -14.01 13.15 23.93
C ILE A 172 -14.36 12.39 22.63
N ALA A 173 -14.65 11.09 22.77
CA ALA A 173 -15.00 10.23 21.64
C ALA A 173 -16.39 10.57 21.07
N PHE A 174 -16.45 11.01 19.81
CA PHE A 174 -17.69 11.26 19.05
C PHE A 174 -17.86 10.21 17.94
N ALA A 175 -18.94 9.42 17.97
CA ALA A 175 -19.18 8.38 16.96
C ALA A 175 -20.68 8.12 16.68
N PRO A 176 -21.10 7.89 15.43
CA PRO A 176 -22.47 7.49 15.13
C PRO A 176 -22.76 6.07 15.64
N ILE A 177 -23.96 5.86 16.21
CA ILE A 177 -24.40 4.55 16.66
C ILE A 177 -25.03 3.82 15.47
N ALA A 178 -24.28 2.86 14.90
CA ALA A 178 -24.68 2.12 13.72
C ALA A 178 -26.04 1.41 13.93
N GLY A 179 -26.96 1.58 12.98
CA GLY A 179 -28.27 0.94 12.99
C GLY A 179 -29.28 1.52 13.99
N LYS A 180 -28.95 2.56 14.77
CA LYS A 180 -29.89 3.21 15.69
C LYS A 180 -30.26 4.61 15.22
N ARG A 181 -31.55 4.83 15.04
CA ARG A 181 -32.17 6.13 14.73
C ARG A 181 -33.28 6.38 15.73
N PHE A 182 -33.45 7.63 16.14
CA PHE A 182 -34.55 8.08 16.99
C PHE A 182 -35.33 9.14 16.23
N GLU A 183 -36.64 8.94 16.05
CA GLU A 183 -37.50 9.85 15.28
C GLU A 183 -36.93 10.25 13.91
N SER A 184 -36.40 9.26 13.16
CA SER A 184 -35.73 9.44 11.85
C SER A 184 -34.37 10.16 11.87
N HIS A 185 -33.88 10.54 13.04
CA HIS A 185 -32.57 11.19 13.22
C HIS A 185 -31.49 10.18 13.64
N GLN A 186 -30.28 10.37 13.10
CA GLN A 186 -29.13 9.53 13.44
C GLN A 186 -28.73 9.77 14.90
N LEU A 187 -28.59 8.68 15.68
CA LEU A 187 -28.04 8.75 17.02
C LEU A 187 -26.51 8.74 16.96
N TYR A 188 -25.91 9.58 17.80
CA TYR A 188 -24.49 9.70 18.03
C TYR A 188 -24.18 9.42 19.49
N ARG A 189 -22.99 8.90 19.74
CA ARG A 189 -22.41 8.72 21.07
C ARG A 189 -21.31 9.76 21.24
N ILE A 190 -21.37 10.49 22.34
CA ILE A 190 -20.37 11.49 22.74
C ILE A 190 -19.92 11.10 24.14
N GLY A 191 -18.68 10.63 24.28
CA GLY A 191 -18.25 9.97 25.51
C GLY A 191 -19.13 8.76 25.79
N ASP A 192 -19.89 8.82 26.90
CA ASP A 192 -20.89 7.81 27.28
C ASP A 192 -22.35 8.27 27.03
N GLU A 193 -22.55 9.52 26.61
CA GLU A 193 -23.86 10.11 26.40
C GLU A 193 -24.40 9.83 25.00
N LYS A 194 -25.71 9.60 24.90
CA LYS A 194 -26.41 9.38 23.63
C LYS A 194 -27.13 10.64 23.21
N VAL A 195 -26.86 11.10 22.01
CA VAL A 195 -27.44 12.34 21.48
C VAL A 195 -27.96 12.19 20.06
N TYR A 196 -28.87 13.06 19.67
CA TYR A 196 -29.19 13.31 18.27
C TYR A 196 -29.22 14.81 17.98
N PHE A 197 -29.11 15.14 16.70
CA PHE A 197 -29.14 16.53 16.22
C PHE A 197 -30.41 16.77 15.44
N LEU A 198 -31.08 17.87 15.75
CA LEU A 198 -32.21 18.39 15.00
C LEU A 198 -31.93 19.86 14.71
N ASP A 199 -31.78 20.19 13.42
CA ASP A 199 -31.38 21.51 12.92
C ASP A 199 -30.13 22.08 13.61
N LYS A 200 -30.34 22.99 14.57
CA LYS A 200 -29.29 23.70 15.33
C LYS A 200 -29.30 23.36 16.82
N VAL A 201 -30.05 22.33 17.23
CA VAL A 201 -30.20 21.92 18.63
C VAL A 201 -29.68 20.50 18.81
N VAL A 202 -28.94 20.27 19.90
CA VAL A 202 -28.53 18.94 20.33
C VAL A 202 -29.46 18.45 21.43
N TYR A 203 -29.92 17.21 21.27
CA TYR A 203 -30.79 16.54 22.21
C TYR A 203 -30.03 15.40 22.86
N MET A 204 -29.93 15.42 24.18
CA MET A 204 -29.21 14.42 24.97
C MET A 204 -30.20 13.54 25.73
N TYR A 205 -29.90 12.24 25.80
CA TYR A 205 -30.71 11.29 26.53
C TYR A 205 -30.56 11.48 28.05
N ASP A 206 -31.63 11.87 28.73
CA ASP A 206 -31.65 11.94 30.19
C ASP A 206 -32.13 10.59 30.75
N GLY A 207 -31.23 9.89 31.45
CA GLY A 207 -31.53 8.61 32.10
C GLY A 207 -32.54 8.71 33.25
N SER A 208 -32.62 9.87 33.92
CA SER A 208 -33.54 10.10 35.03
C SER A 208 -34.97 10.38 34.55
N ALA A 209 -35.10 11.11 33.44
CA ALA A 209 -36.40 11.43 32.84
C ALA A 209 -36.83 10.44 31.72
N LYS A 210 -35.95 9.50 31.33
CA LYS A 210 -36.09 8.60 30.16
C LYS A 210 -36.52 9.32 28.87
N LYS A 211 -36.07 10.56 28.69
CA LYS A 211 -36.46 11.43 27.57
C LYS A 211 -35.25 12.17 27.05
N TYR A 212 -35.28 12.52 25.76
CA TYR A 212 -34.27 13.41 25.19
C TYR A 212 -34.60 14.87 25.51
N SER A 213 -33.66 15.57 26.14
CA SER A 213 -33.79 16.99 26.50
C SER A 213 -32.83 17.85 25.67
N PRO A 214 -33.25 19.05 25.23
CA PRO A 214 -32.38 19.97 24.51
C PRO A 214 -31.29 20.45 25.47
N THR A 215 -30.05 20.42 25.00
CA THR A 215 -28.88 20.74 25.84
C THR A 215 -27.97 21.72 25.11
N SER A 216 -27.30 22.59 25.88
CA SER A 216 -26.27 23.45 25.33
C SER A 216 -25.01 22.62 25.05
N PRO A 217 -24.28 22.87 23.95
CA PRO A 217 -23.09 22.08 23.67
C PRO A 217 -21.99 22.22 24.72
N SER A 218 -21.92 23.35 25.43
CA SER A 218 -21.03 23.51 26.58
C SER A 218 -21.41 22.58 27.74
N THR A 219 -22.70 22.44 28.04
CA THR A 219 -23.20 21.50 29.07
C THR A 219 -22.95 20.06 28.67
N LEU A 220 -23.09 19.74 27.38
CA LEU A 220 -22.82 18.41 26.84
C LEU A 220 -21.36 17.99 27.06
N ILE A 221 -20.41 18.88 26.74
CA ILE A 221 -18.98 18.62 26.93
C ILE A 221 -18.63 18.50 28.41
N ASN A 222 -19.14 19.39 29.26
CA ASN A 222 -18.90 19.34 30.70
C ASN A 222 -19.43 18.05 31.37
N ARG A 223 -20.40 17.38 30.75
CA ARG A 223 -20.91 16.09 31.24
C ARG A 223 -20.05 14.89 30.80
N CYS A 224 -19.24 15.07 29.75
CA CYS A 224 -18.34 14.05 29.20
C CYS A 224 -16.89 14.19 29.66
N LEU A 225 -16.53 15.31 30.30
CA LEU A 225 -15.28 15.54 31.02
C LEU A 225 -15.34 14.88 32.41
#